data_AF-A0A2V7YRT6-F1
#
_entry.id   AF-A0A2V7YRT6-F1
#
_cell.length_a   1.000
_cell.length_b   1.000
_cell.length_c   1.000
_cell.angle_alpha   90.00
_cell.angle_beta   90.00
_cell.angle_gamma   90.00
#
_symmetry.space_group_name_H-M   'P 1'
#
loop_
_entity.id
_entity.type
_entity.pdbx_description
1 polymer ?
#
loop_
_entity_poly.entity_id
_entity_poly.type
_entity_poly.pdbx_seq_one_letter_code
_entity_poly.pdbx_strand_id
1 'polypeptide(L)'
;MIQDEYERTKARLAEQRRSAMEMVEAGYQAQLKALELYWSLQSEKGEVAHSVVVTSSGPAAVPPSGQEPLPAEKTAPRRSAPEVNADVRATFPLFPETFTVRDVYQAIGYQPYRSALYLSLRKLVQEGLIRVLEPGSGHRAVVYRKTGASDPSRIP
;
A
#
# COMPACT_ATOMS: atom_id res chain seq x y z
N MET A 1 25.30 7.89 38.32
CA MET A 1 24.37 6.75 38.14
C MET A 1 23.30 7.04 37.08
N ILE A 2 22.58 8.16 37.12
CA ILE A 2 21.51 8.50 36.13
C ILE A 2 22.05 8.65 34.69
N GLN A 3 23.29 9.12 34.52
CA GLN A 3 23.90 9.34 33.21
C GLN A 3 24.30 8.03 32.51
N ASP A 4 24.63 7.00 33.27
CA ASP A 4 24.99 5.67 32.75
C ASP A 4 23.74 4.94 32.22
N GLU A 5 22.60 5.09 32.90
CA GLU A 5 21.31 4.55 32.43
C GLU A 5 20.83 5.25 31.16
N TYR A 6 21.05 6.56 31.06
CA TYR A 6 20.71 7.34 29.87
C TYR A 6 21.51 6.89 28.64
N GLU A 7 22.82 6.74 28.76
CA GLU A 7 23.67 6.26 27.66
C GLU A 7 23.36 4.81 27.26
N ARG A 8 23.05 3.93 28.21
CA ARG A 8 22.60 2.55 27.90
C ARG A 8 21.27 2.53 27.16
N THR A 9 20.32 3.37 27.56
CA THR A 9 19.01 3.48 26.90
C THR A 9 19.17 4.02 25.48
N LYS A 10 20.03 5.02 25.30
CA LYS A 10 20.36 5.61 23.99
C LYS A 10 21.05 4.61 23.06
N ALA A 11 22.01 3.83 23.57
CA ALA A 11 22.68 2.78 22.81
C ALA A 11 21.69 1.68 22.36
N ARG A 12 20.81 1.24 23.26
CA ARG A 12 19.76 0.26 22.95
C ARG A 12 18.80 0.76 21.87
N LEU A 13 18.41 2.03 21.93
CA LEU A 13 17.51 2.63 20.95
C LEU A 13 18.17 2.79 19.57
N ALA A 14 19.46 3.11 19.53
CA ALA A 14 20.23 3.16 18.29
C ALA A 14 20.36 1.77 17.64
N GLU A 15 20.55 0.72 18.44
CA GLU A 15 20.63 -0.66 17.96
C GLU A 15 19.29 -1.19 17.44
N GLN A 16 18.19 -0.87 18.13
CA GLN A 16 16.84 -1.15 17.65
C GLN A 16 16.55 -0.46 16.31
N ARG A 17 17.02 0.78 16.14
CA ARG A 17 16.86 1.51 14.88
C ARG A 17 17.65 0.85 13.74
N ARG A 18 18.89 0.40 13.99
CA ARG A 18 19.71 -0.26 12.97
C ARG A 18 19.10 -1.58 12.51
N SER A 19 18.76 -2.46 13.44
CA SER A 19 18.13 -3.75 13.14
C SER A 19 16.80 -3.59 12.40
N ALA A 20 15.98 -2.60 12.77
CA ALA A 20 14.74 -2.30 12.05
C ALA A 20 15.00 -1.82 10.61
N MET A 21 16.02 -0.99 10.38
CA MET A 21 16.38 -0.53 9.03
C MET A 21 16.90 -1.68 8.17
N GLU A 22 17.75 -2.55 8.71
CA GLU A 22 18.29 -3.70 7.98
C GLU A 22 17.17 -4.65 7.52
N MET A 23 16.16 -4.89 8.35
CA MET A 23 15.02 -5.73 7.98
C MET A 23 14.20 -5.11 6.85
N VAL A 24 13.98 -3.80 6.87
CA VAL A 24 13.24 -3.09 5.83
C VAL A 24 14.03 -3.10 4.51
N GLU A 25 15.33 -2.83 4.57
CA GLU A 25 16.20 -2.85 3.39
C GLU A 25 16.28 -4.26 2.79
N ALA A 26 16.42 -5.30 3.61
CA ALA A 26 16.43 -6.69 3.14
C ALA A 26 15.10 -7.07 2.45
N GLY A 27 13.96 -6.61 2.99
CA GLY A 27 12.65 -6.80 2.37
C GLY A 27 12.54 -6.10 1.02
N TYR A 28 13.05 -4.86 0.92
CA TYR A 28 13.07 -4.10 -0.34
C TYR A 28 13.97 -4.76 -1.39
N GLN A 29 15.17 -5.20 -1.00
CA GLN A 29 16.09 -5.93 -1.87
C GLN A 29 15.48 -7.25 -2.37
N ALA A 30 14.73 -7.97 -1.53
CA ALA A 30 14.02 -9.18 -1.95
C ALA A 30 12.93 -8.89 -2.99
N GLN A 31 12.21 -7.78 -2.86
CA GLN A 31 11.21 -7.34 -3.85
C GLN A 31 11.86 -6.97 -5.18
N LEU A 32 13.01 -6.28 -5.16
CA LEU A 32 13.77 -5.96 -6.38
C LEU A 32 14.25 -7.23 -7.09
N LYS A 33 14.81 -8.19 -6.36
CA LYS A 33 15.25 -9.47 -6.94
C LYS A 33 14.08 -10.28 -7.52
N ALA A 34 12.93 -10.29 -6.85
CA ALA A 34 11.74 -10.95 -7.39
C ALA A 34 11.25 -10.29 -8.68
N LEU A 35 11.34 -8.97 -8.78
CA LEU A 35 11.00 -8.23 -9.99
C LEU A 35 12.00 -8.49 -11.13
N GLU A 36 13.30 -8.53 -10.81
CA GLU A 36 14.36 -8.89 -11.76
C GLU A 36 14.16 -10.29 -12.33
N LEU A 37 13.88 -11.29 -11.47
CA LEU A 37 13.59 -12.66 -11.89
C LEU A 37 12.36 -12.75 -12.80
N TYR A 38 11.30 -11.99 -12.51
CA TYR A 38 10.11 -11.93 -13.37
C TYR A 38 10.44 -11.38 -14.76
N TRP A 39 11.34 -10.41 -14.85
CA TRP A 39 11.80 -9.84 -16.12
C TRP A 39 12.77 -10.74 -16.87
N SER A 40 13.71 -11.39 -16.19
CA SER A 40 14.59 -12.40 -16.79
C SER A 40 13.77 -13.56 -17.38
N LEU A 41 12.78 -14.07 -16.65
CA LEU A 41 11.90 -15.16 -17.11
C LEU A 41 11.02 -14.76 -18.31
N GLN A 42 10.65 -13.49 -18.41
CA GLN A 42 9.91 -12.95 -19.56
C GLN A 42 10.82 -12.64 -20.76
N SER A 43 12.09 -12.32 -20.51
CA SER A 43 13.10 -12.09 -21.55
C SER A 43 13.67 -13.40 -22.12
N GLU A 44 13.69 -14.47 -21.33
CA GLU A 44 14.09 -15.84 -21.75
C GLU A 44 12.94 -16.63 -22.39
N LYS A 45 11.79 -16.00 -22.67
CA LYS A 45 10.70 -16.59 -23.46
C LYS A 45 11.02 -16.63 -24.96
N GLY A 46 12.23 -17.08 -25.27
CA GLY A 46 12.75 -17.41 -26.58
C GLY A 46 13.28 -18.85 -26.67
N GLU A 47 13.58 -19.55 -25.56
CA GLU A 47 13.99 -20.96 -25.68
C GLU A 47 13.87 -21.76 -24.37
N VAL A 48 13.08 -22.84 -24.47
CA VAL A 48 13.07 -24.11 -23.71
C VAL A 48 12.98 -24.16 -22.16
N ALA A 49 11.92 -24.86 -21.75
CA ALA A 49 11.61 -25.38 -20.42
C ALA A 49 12.78 -26.04 -19.69
N HIS A 50 12.84 -25.94 -18.35
CA HIS A 50 13.13 -27.07 -17.46
C HIS A 50 12.67 -26.76 -16.02
N SER A 51 11.81 -27.63 -15.51
CA SER A 51 11.36 -27.70 -14.12
C SER A 51 12.48 -28.20 -13.22
N VAL A 52 12.80 -27.52 -12.11
CA VAL A 52 13.46 -28.16 -10.95
C VAL A 52 12.90 -27.60 -9.63
N VAL A 53 12.28 -28.54 -8.91
CA VAL A 53 11.84 -28.50 -7.53
C VAL A 53 13.00 -28.16 -6.58
N VAL A 54 12.79 -27.21 -5.65
CA VAL A 54 13.62 -27.10 -4.45
C VAL A 54 12.78 -27.50 -3.25
N THR A 55 13.01 -28.74 -2.81
CA THR A 55 12.59 -29.31 -1.53
C THR A 55 13.35 -28.63 -0.40
N SER A 56 12.65 -27.89 0.47
CA SER A 56 13.19 -27.52 1.78
C SER A 56 12.71 -28.52 2.83
N SER A 57 13.56 -29.51 3.09
CA SER A 57 13.46 -30.40 4.25
C SER A 57 13.80 -29.61 5.52
N GLY A 58 12.80 -29.33 6.35
CA GLY A 58 12.97 -28.84 7.72
C GLY A 58 12.43 -29.88 8.71
N PRO A 59 13.05 -30.08 9.89
CA PRO A 59 12.68 -31.18 10.77
C PRO A 59 11.26 -30.99 11.32
N ALA A 60 10.49 -32.07 11.25
CA ALA A 60 9.11 -32.17 11.66
C ALA A 60 8.92 -31.85 13.16
N ALA A 61 8.21 -30.77 13.45
CA ALA A 61 7.49 -30.61 14.70
C ALA A 61 6.10 -31.22 14.52
N VAL A 62 5.81 -32.28 15.27
CA VAL A 62 4.50 -32.94 15.38
C VAL A 62 3.39 -31.93 15.70
N PRO A 63 2.32 -31.83 14.89
CA PRO A 63 1.15 -31.04 15.28
C PRO A 63 0.33 -31.84 16.30
N PRO A 64 -0.19 -31.22 17.38
CA PRO A 64 -1.26 -31.82 18.14
C PRO A 64 -2.49 -31.92 17.24
N SER A 65 -3.01 -33.14 17.10
CA SER A 65 -4.29 -33.42 16.45
C SER A 65 -5.42 -32.67 17.14
N GLY A 66 -6.35 -32.16 16.32
CA GLY A 66 -7.72 -31.93 16.75
C GLY A 66 -8.17 -30.49 16.72
N GLN A 67 -8.19 -29.85 15.55
CA GLN A 67 -9.23 -28.87 15.22
C GLN A 67 -9.59 -29.04 13.74
N GLU A 68 -10.78 -29.57 13.50
CA GLU A 68 -11.44 -29.61 12.20
C GLU A 68 -11.61 -28.15 11.72
N PRO A 69 -10.99 -27.73 10.59
CA PRO A 69 -11.15 -26.37 10.12
C PRO A 69 -12.58 -26.17 9.63
N LEU A 70 -13.35 -25.39 10.39
CA LEU A 70 -14.66 -24.87 9.98
C LEU A 70 -14.57 -24.29 8.56
N PRO A 71 -15.62 -24.43 7.72
CA PRO A 71 -15.61 -23.88 6.37
C PRO A 71 -15.34 -22.38 6.43
N ALA A 72 -14.23 -21.95 5.82
CA ALA A 72 -13.88 -20.55 5.72
C ALA A 72 -15.04 -19.80 5.05
N GLU A 73 -15.71 -18.94 5.83
CA GLU A 73 -16.61 -17.93 5.29
C GLU A 73 -15.86 -17.20 4.18
N LYS A 74 -16.41 -17.28 2.95
CA LYS A 74 -15.88 -16.59 1.78
C LYS A 74 -15.97 -15.10 2.03
N THR A 75 -14.95 -14.56 2.69
CA THR A 75 -14.75 -13.12 2.83
C THR A 75 -14.67 -12.59 1.40
N ALA A 76 -15.58 -11.67 1.04
CA ALA A 76 -15.60 -11.07 -0.29
C ALA A 76 -14.18 -10.64 -0.68
N PRO A 77 -13.73 -10.92 -1.92
CA PRO A 77 -12.36 -10.67 -2.33
C PRO A 77 -11.98 -9.22 -2.03
N ARG A 78 -10.96 -9.04 -1.20
CA ARG A 78 -10.45 -7.73 -0.81
C ARG A 78 -9.89 -7.05 -2.05
N ARG A 79 -10.49 -5.93 -2.45
CA ARG A 79 -10.06 -5.15 -3.62
C ARG A 79 -8.62 -4.69 -3.45
N SER A 80 -7.80 -4.95 -4.46
CA SER A 80 -6.38 -4.56 -4.45
C SER A 80 -6.22 -3.04 -4.61
N ALA A 81 -5.07 -2.49 -4.20
CA ALA A 81 -4.79 -1.06 -4.38
C ALA A 81 -4.93 -0.54 -5.83
N PRO A 82 -4.50 -1.28 -6.88
CA PRO A 82 -4.73 -0.84 -8.26
C PRO A 82 -6.21 -0.87 -8.66
N GLU A 83 -7.00 -1.82 -8.18
CA GLU A 83 -8.45 -1.85 -8.41
C GLU A 83 -9.14 -0.63 -7.79
N VAL A 84 -8.80 -0.30 -6.54
CA VAL A 84 -9.31 0.92 -5.88
C VAL A 84 -8.94 2.16 -6.68
N ASN A 85 -7.74 2.22 -7.26
CA ASN A 85 -7.36 3.36 -8.10
C ASN A 85 -8.20 3.45 -9.37
N ALA A 86 -8.45 2.32 -10.04
CA ALA A 86 -9.27 2.26 -11.23
C ALA A 86 -10.72 2.68 -10.93
N ASP A 87 -11.30 2.19 -9.84
CA ASP A 87 -12.66 2.52 -9.40
C ASP A 87 -12.81 4.00 -9.07
N VAL A 88 -11.85 4.56 -8.32
CA VAL A 88 -11.82 6.00 -7.99
C VAL A 88 -11.70 6.85 -9.24
N ARG A 89 -10.91 6.43 -10.24
CA ARG A 89 -10.82 7.14 -11.53
C ARG A 89 -12.10 7.05 -12.34
N ALA A 90 -12.71 5.87 -12.40
CA ALA A 90 -13.94 5.64 -13.14
C ALA A 90 -15.09 6.49 -12.58
N THR A 91 -15.13 6.65 -11.26
CA THR A 91 -16.15 7.45 -10.56
C THR A 91 -15.76 8.92 -10.37
N PHE A 92 -14.52 9.31 -10.67
CA PHE A 92 -14.03 10.69 -10.56
C PHE A 92 -14.94 11.74 -11.23
N PRO A 93 -15.51 11.51 -12.43
CA PRO A 93 -16.44 12.44 -13.05
C PRO A 93 -17.68 12.74 -12.19
N LEU A 94 -18.13 11.77 -11.39
CA LEU A 94 -19.32 11.86 -10.53
C LEU A 94 -19.06 12.63 -9.23
N PHE A 95 -17.80 12.84 -8.84
CA PHE A 95 -17.50 13.56 -7.60
C PHE A 95 -17.97 15.02 -7.70
N PRO A 96 -18.44 15.63 -6.60
CA PRO A 96 -18.73 17.06 -6.58
C PRO A 96 -17.45 17.88 -6.83
N GLU A 97 -17.62 19.15 -7.22
CA GLU A 97 -16.50 20.07 -7.46
C GLU A 97 -15.56 20.20 -6.25
N THR A 98 -16.17 20.20 -5.06
CA THR A 98 -15.47 20.10 -3.78
C THR A 98 -15.95 18.83 -3.10
N PHE A 99 -15.03 17.95 -2.70
CA PHE A 99 -15.36 16.63 -2.17
C PHE A 99 -14.43 16.24 -1.03
N THR A 100 -14.93 15.36 -0.16
CA THR A 100 -14.22 14.76 0.95
C THR A 100 -14.02 13.27 0.71
N VAL A 101 -13.26 12.62 1.58
CA VAL A 101 -13.09 11.16 1.58
C VAL A 101 -14.44 10.41 1.68
N ARG A 102 -15.43 10.97 2.38
CA ARG A 102 -16.76 10.36 2.50
C ARG A 102 -17.50 10.34 1.17
N ASP A 103 -17.40 11.41 0.39
CA ASP A 103 -18.03 11.51 -0.93
C ASP A 103 -17.43 10.48 -1.89
N VAL A 104 -16.13 10.20 -1.76
CA VAL A 104 -15.46 9.15 -2.53
C VAL A 104 -16.01 7.76 -2.17
N TYR A 105 -16.24 7.47 -0.89
CA TYR A 105 -16.87 6.22 -0.47
C TYR A 105 -18.28 6.04 -1.02
N GLN A 106 -19.06 7.11 -1.02
CA GLN A 106 -20.41 7.09 -1.56
C GLN A 106 -20.41 6.84 -3.07
N ALA A 107 -19.46 7.43 -3.80
CA ALA A 107 -19.37 7.29 -5.25
C ALA A 107 -18.87 5.91 -5.70
N ILE A 108 -17.88 5.32 -5.01
CA ILE A 108 -17.39 3.96 -5.33
C ILE A 108 -18.28 2.85 -4.77
N GLY A 109 -19.17 3.17 -3.83
CA GLY A 109 -20.15 2.23 -3.27
C GLY A 109 -19.59 1.25 -2.24
N TYR A 110 -18.33 1.40 -1.82
CA TYR A 110 -17.70 0.58 -0.78
C TYR A 110 -16.62 1.37 -0.04
N GLN A 111 -16.15 0.82 1.10
CA GLN A 111 -15.06 1.42 1.87
C GLN A 111 -13.72 0.69 1.58
N PRO A 112 -12.85 1.24 0.73
CA PRO A 112 -11.52 0.68 0.48
C PRO A 112 -10.59 0.85 1.67
N TYR A 113 -9.49 0.09 1.67
CA TYR A 113 -8.39 0.32 2.62
C TYR A 113 -7.90 1.76 2.54
N ARG A 114 -7.73 2.39 3.71
CA ARG A 114 -7.28 3.78 3.85
C ARG A 114 -6.01 4.08 3.05
N SER A 115 -5.05 3.16 3.06
CA SER A 115 -3.78 3.29 2.34
C SER A 115 -3.98 3.31 0.81
N ALA A 116 -4.84 2.42 0.28
CA ALA A 116 -5.14 2.35 -1.14
C ALA A 116 -5.87 3.60 -1.65
N LEU A 117 -6.82 4.09 -0.86
CA LEU A 117 -7.51 5.35 -1.17
C LEU A 117 -6.54 6.53 -1.14
N TYR A 118 -5.72 6.63 -0.09
CA TYR A 118 -4.74 7.72 0.05
C TYR A 118 -3.77 7.75 -1.13
N LEU A 119 -3.25 6.59 -1.54
CA LEU A 119 -2.39 6.49 -2.73
C LEU A 119 -3.12 6.95 -4.00
N SER A 120 -4.40 6.61 -4.13
CA SER A 120 -5.21 7.01 -5.28
C SER A 120 -5.46 8.51 -5.33
N LEU A 121 -5.84 9.11 -4.20
CA LEU A 121 -6.01 10.56 -4.08
C LEU A 121 -4.68 11.30 -4.29
N ARG A 122 -3.57 10.77 -3.78
CA ARG A 122 -2.23 11.33 -3.98
C ARG A 122 -1.85 11.34 -5.47
N LYS A 123 -2.16 10.28 -6.22
CA LYS A 123 -1.95 10.24 -7.68
C LYS A 123 -2.77 11.31 -8.40
N LEU A 124 -4.05 11.49 -8.04
CA LEU A 124 -4.89 12.54 -8.63
C LEU A 124 -4.36 13.95 -8.35
N VAL A 125 -3.78 14.18 -7.16
CA VAL A 125 -3.10 15.44 -6.84
C VAL A 125 -1.84 15.63 -7.68
N GLN A 126 -1.01 14.59 -7.82
CA GLN A 126 0.21 14.62 -8.63
C GLN A 126 -0.07 14.89 -10.12
N GLU A 127 -1.18 14.35 -10.63
CA GLU A 127 -1.66 14.59 -12.00
C GLU A 127 -2.33 15.96 -12.17
N GLY A 128 -2.48 16.72 -11.08
CA GLY A 128 -3.10 18.04 -11.10
C GLY A 128 -4.62 18.02 -11.30
N LEU A 129 -5.27 16.85 -11.29
CA LEU A 129 -6.73 16.73 -11.46
C LEU A 129 -7.51 17.25 -10.26
N ILE A 130 -6.89 17.20 -9.07
CA ILE A 130 -7.46 17.73 -7.83
C ILE A 130 -6.40 18.49 -7.03
N ARG A 131 -6.85 19.39 -6.16
CA ARG A 131 -6.03 20.09 -5.17
C ARG A 131 -6.63 19.95 -3.78
N VAL A 132 -5.77 20.00 -2.77
CA VAL A 132 -6.21 20.10 -1.37
C VAL A 132 -6.63 21.54 -1.12
N LEU A 133 -7.91 21.75 -0.82
CA LEU A 133 -8.45 23.06 -0.47
C LEU A 133 -8.19 23.35 1.01
N GLU A 134 -8.52 22.39 1.87
CA GLU A 134 -8.30 22.48 3.30
C GLU A 134 -7.58 21.22 3.81
N PRO A 135 -6.41 21.37 4.47
CA PRO A 135 -5.77 20.24 5.13
C PRO A 135 -6.65 19.80 6.30
N GLY A 136 -6.91 18.49 6.38
CA GLY A 136 -7.63 17.92 7.52
C GLY A 136 -6.83 18.12 8.81
N SER A 137 -7.49 18.57 9.87
CA SER A 137 -6.91 18.72 11.20
C SER A 137 -7.78 18.03 12.25
N GLY A 138 -7.19 17.14 13.05
CA GLY A 138 -7.91 16.36 14.06
C GLY A 138 -9.13 15.63 13.50
N HIS A 139 -10.32 16.09 13.88
CA HIS A 139 -11.62 15.54 13.45
C HIS A 139 -12.14 16.09 12.12
N ARG A 140 -11.47 17.08 11.51
CA ARG A 140 -11.88 17.66 10.23
C ARG A 140 -11.34 16.84 9.07
N ALA A 141 -12.24 16.44 8.17
CA ALA A 141 -11.88 15.73 6.95
C ALA A 141 -11.09 16.66 6.02
N VAL A 142 -10.16 16.08 5.25
CA VAL A 142 -9.47 16.80 4.17
C VAL A 142 -10.48 17.13 3.09
N VAL A 143 -10.49 18.38 2.64
CA VAL A 143 -11.35 18.85 1.55
C VAL A 143 -10.53 18.97 0.28
N TYR A 144 -10.96 18.29 -0.77
CA TYR A 144 -10.35 18.32 -2.09
C TYR A 144 -11.24 19.11 -3.06
N ARG A 145 -10.62 19.71 -4.07
CA ARG A 145 -11.31 20.43 -5.15
C ARG A 145 -10.80 19.93 -6.50
N LYS A 146 -11.69 19.78 -7.49
CA LYS A 146 -11.31 19.48 -8.88
C LYS A 146 -10.64 20.70 -9.53
N THR A 147 -9.58 20.47 -10.30
CA THR A 147 -8.79 21.54 -10.93
C THR A 147 -9.31 21.93 -12.33
N GLY A 148 -10.38 21.29 -12.83
CA GLY A 148 -10.88 21.50 -14.20
C GLY A 148 -11.94 22.60 -14.35
N ALA A 149 -12.58 23.07 -13.28
CA ALA A 149 -13.74 23.96 -13.39
C ALA A 149 -13.43 25.45 -13.25
N SER A 150 -12.33 25.85 -12.60
CA SER A 150 -11.96 27.27 -12.42
C SER A 150 -10.54 27.40 -11.85
N ASP A 151 -9.52 27.07 -12.66
CA ASP A 151 -8.14 27.49 -12.36
C ASP A 151 -7.83 28.77 -13.16
N PRO A 152 -7.94 29.98 -12.56
CA PRO A 152 -7.55 31.22 -13.22
C PRO A 152 -6.02 31.40 -13.30
N SER A 153 -5.22 30.41 -12.87
CA SER A 153 -3.75 30.44 -12.97
C SER A 153 -3.22 29.75 -14.23
N ARG A 154 -4.11 29.30 -15.13
CA ARG A 154 -3.74 28.87 -16.48
C ARG A 154 -3.61 30.09 -17.39
N ILE A 155 -2.51 30.83 -17.23
CA ILE A 155 -2.08 31.84 -18.20
C ILE A 155 -1.58 31.09 -19.45
N PRO A 156 -2.01 31.47 -20.67
CA PRO A 156 -1.65 30.82 -21.93
C PRO A 156 -0.17 30.88 -22.26
#